data_AF-A0A0S9NIF6-F1
#
_entry.id   AF-A0A0S9NIF6-F1
#
_cell.length_a   1.000
_cell.length_b   1.000
_cell.length_c   1.000
_cell.angle_alpha   90.00
_cell.angle_beta   90.00
_cell.angle_gamma   90.00
#
_symmetry.space_group_name_H-M   'P 1'
#
loop_
_entity.id
_entity.type
_entity.pdbx_description
1 polymer ?
#
loop_
_entity_poly.entity_id
_entity_poly.type
_entity_poly.pdbx_seq_one_letter_code
_entity_poly.pdbx_strand_id
1 'polypeptide(L)'
;MNARSFKRRTLSLLLLAAGLAAGPALAQGDRFPSKAIKILIGFTAGGSTDVPFRVLAENASKILGQPVIIENKPGAGGVLPAQMMQSAPADGYTLAQVPLPVFRLPYTQKINWDPVADLQYVIGLAGYSFGLVVPADSPIKTMQEYIAYAKAHPGQLTYGTPGALTTLHLTMENIAMQSGITLNHIPYKGNSESLQAVIGNHVMSVADTPGWGPYVEQGRLRLLSTWGDKRSSKFPDAPTLKEVGINLVQTSPFGLVVPKGTDPKVAQVLHDAFKKAMEMPNYKESLAKFDMETYYMDSAAYRKYAVDTMKTEKAIIEKLGLAR
;
A
#
# COMPACT_ATOMS: atom_id res chain seq x y z
N MET A 1 92.07 17.09 12.80
CA MET A 1 91.07 17.22 13.88
C MET A 1 89.99 18.18 13.39
N ASN A 2 88.67 17.96 13.39
CA ASN A 2 87.80 16.87 13.82
C ASN A 2 86.46 16.94 13.08
N ALA A 3 86.01 15.79 12.57
CA ALA A 3 84.65 15.27 12.48
C ALA A 3 83.46 16.26 12.32
N ARG A 4 83.24 16.75 11.08
CA ARG A 4 81.93 17.26 10.61
C ARG A 4 81.65 16.77 9.19
N SER A 5 81.27 15.51 8.98
CA SER A 5 80.69 15.13 7.67
C SER A 5 79.85 13.85 7.60
N PHE A 6 79.77 12.99 8.63
CA PHE A 6 79.27 11.63 8.42
C PHE A 6 77.80 11.33 8.81
N LYS A 7 77.02 12.28 9.36
CA LYS A 7 75.67 12.01 9.90
C LYS A 7 74.49 12.56 9.08
N ARG A 8 74.66 12.85 7.78
CA ARG A 8 73.55 13.35 6.92
C ARG A 8 73.17 12.44 5.74
N ARG A 9 73.84 11.30 5.55
CA ARG A 9 73.60 10.43 4.37
C ARG A 9 72.75 9.18 4.64
N THR A 10 72.45 8.85 5.90
CA THR A 10 71.72 7.62 6.24
C THR A 10 70.22 7.80 6.48
N LEU A 11 69.70 9.04 6.41
CA LEU A 11 68.27 9.33 6.61
C LEU A 11 67.48 9.54 5.31
N SER A 12 68.05 9.17 4.16
CA SER A 12 67.41 9.34 2.84
C SER A 12 67.00 8.03 2.18
N LEU A 13 67.29 6.87 2.80
CA LEU A 13 67.01 5.54 2.24
C LEU A 13 65.84 4.79 2.91
N LEU A 14 65.31 5.31 4.02
CA LEU A 14 64.15 4.70 4.71
C LEU A 14 62.79 5.27 4.27
N LEU A 15 62.77 6.33 3.45
CA LEU A 15 61.54 6.92 2.92
C LEU A 15 61.08 6.32 1.58
N LEU A 16 61.88 5.43 0.97
CA LEU A 16 61.55 4.84 -0.34
C LEU A 16 60.85 3.48 -0.24
N ALA A 17 60.71 2.89 0.96
CA ALA A 17 60.10 1.58 1.15
C ALA A 17 58.63 1.60 1.59
N ALA A 18 58.05 2.78 1.86
CA ALA A 18 56.65 2.91 2.31
C ALA A 18 55.64 3.19 1.16
N GLY A 19 56.11 3.27 -0.09
CA GLY A 19 55.29 3.71 -1.22
C GLY A 19 54.59 2.63 -2.05
N LEU A 20 54.78 1.32 -1.76
CA LEU A 20 54.29 0.24 -2.63
C LEU A 20 53.09 -0.57 -2.11
N ALA A 21 52.44 -0.15 -1.03
CA ALA A 21 51.22 -0.80 -0.54
C ALA A 21 49.92 -0.08 -0.95
N ALA A 22 49.96 0.80 -1.95
CA ALA A 22 48.75 1.30 -2.61
C ALA A 22 48.35 0.29 -3.70
N GLY A 23 47.75 -0.83 -3.28
CA GLY A 23 47.05 -1.72 -4.20
C GLY A 23 45.99 -0.92 -4.99
N PRO A 24 45.67 -1.32 -6.23
CA PRO A 24 44.62 -0.65 -6.98
C PRO A 24 43.36 -0.68 -6.11
N ALA A 25 42.85 0.50 -5.76
CA ALA A 25 41.48 0.63 -5.32
C ALA A 25 40.63 0.16 -6.51
N LEU A 26 40.33 -1.13 -6.54
CA LEU A 26 39.31 -1.68 -7.41
C LEU A 26 38.09 -0.82 -7.11
N ALA A 27 37.70 -0.02 -8.10
CA ALA A 27 36.43 0.67 -8.09
C ALA A 27 35.39 -0.37 -7.67
N GLN A 28 34.90 -0.27 -6.43
CA GLN A 28 33.71 -0.97 -6.03
C GLN A 28 32.64 -0.38 -6.92
N GLY A 29 32.40 -0.99 -8.10
CA GLY A 29 31.38 -0.51 -9.02
C GLY A 29 30.11 -0.26 -8.23
N ASP A 30 29.48 0.89 -8.47
CA ASP A 30 28.43 1.45 -7.61
C ASP A 30 27.46 0.37 -7.13
N ARG A 31 27.70 -0.15 -5.93
CA ARG A 31 26.94 -1.28 -5.41
C ARG A 31 25.59 -0.74 -5.01
N PHE A 32 24.56 -1.06 -5.80
CA PHE A 32 23.19 -0.77 -5.42
C PHE A 32 22.73 -1.76 -4.33
N PRO A 33 22.08 -1.29 -3.24
CA PRO A 33 21.95 0.10 -2.82
C PRO A 33 23.17 0.58 -2.00
N SER A 34 23.57 1.84 -2.18
CA SER A 34 24.66 2.51 -1.45
C SER A 34 24.19 3.63 -0.50
N LYS A 35 22.89 3.94 -0.53
CA LYS A 35 22.21 4.93 0.33
C LYS A 35 20.80 4.43 0.67
N ALA A 36 20.13 5.16 1.56
CA ALA A 36 18.77 4.83 1.97
C ALA A 36 17.79 4.81 0.78
N ILE A 37 16.85 3.87 0.83
CA ILE A 37 15.74 3.72 -0.11
C ILE A 37 14.47 4.27 0.54
N LYS A 38 13.64 4.97 -0.23
CA LYS A 38 12.34 5.48 0.19
C LYS A 38 11.20 4.69 -0.44
N ILE A 39 10.18 4.39 0.35
CA ILE A 39 8.90 3.88 -0.13
C ILE A 39 7.83 4.91 0.18
N LEU A 40 7.22 5.45 -0.87
CA LEU A 40 6.09 6.36 -0.78
C LEU A 40 4.78 5.56 -0.68
N ILE A 41 3.97 5.83 0.34
CA ILE A 41 2.67 5.19 0.54
C ILE A 41 1.53 6.19 0.59
N GLY A 42 0.37 5.84 0.01
CA GLY A 42 -0.71 6.79 -0.28
C GLY A 42 -1.69 7.05 0.85
N PHE A 43 -1.41 6.57 2.06
CA PHE A 43 -2.34 6.57 3.19
C PHE A 43 -1.67 7.06 4.48
N THR A 44 -2.48 7.43 5.46
CA THR A 44 -2.04 7.97 6.76
C THR A 44 -1.21 6.96 7.56
N ALA A 45 -0.33 7.49 8.42
CA ALA A 45 0.42 6.66 9.35
C ALA A 45 -0.49 5.91 10.34
N GLY A 46 -0.04 4.75 10.81
CA GLY A 46 -0.77 3.92 11.77
C GLY A 46 -1.95 3.12 11.20
N GLY A 47 -2.26 3.26 9.91
CA GLY A 47 -3.32 2.50 9.24
C GLY A 47 -2.87 1.11 8.77
N SER A 48 -3.82 0.34 8.23
CA SER A 48 -3.60 -1.04 7.75
C SER A 48 -2.56 -1.18 6.63
N THR A 49 -2.26 -0.11 5.90
CA THR A 49 -1.18 -0.08 4.90
C THR A 49 0.16 0.22 5.55
N ASP A 50 0.20 1.27 6.38
CA ASP A 50 1.44 1.80 6.97
C ASP A 50 2.12 0.79 7.90
N VAL A 51 1.35 0.15 8.79
CA VAL A 51 1.90 -0.76 9.79
C VAL A 51 2.62 -1.96 9.14
N PRO A 52 2.01 -2.73 8.21
CA PRO A 52 2.74 -3.79 7.50
C PRO A 52 3.91 -3.26 6.64
N PHE A 53 3.79 -2.09 6.02
CA PHE A 53 4.88 -1.52 5.23
C PHE A 53 6.11 -1.18 6.07
N ARG A 54 5.93 -0.71 7.32
CA ARG A 54 7.04 -0.47 8.24
C ARG A 54 7.78 -1.76 8.59
N VAL A 55 7.04 -2.85 8.84
CA VAL A 55 7.64 -4.18 9.07
C VAL A 55 8.36 -4.68 7.82
N LEU A 56 7.75 -4.52 6.64
CA LEU A 56 8.38 -4.87 5.37
C LEU A 56 9.68 -4.09 5.13
N ALA A 57 9.68 -2.78 5.40
CA ALA A 57 10.84 -1.92 5.26
C ALA A 57 11.96 -2.30 6.22
N GLU A 58 11.64 -2.58 7.49
CA GLU A 58 12.62 -3.05 8.47
C GLU A 58 13.28 -4.37 8.03
N ASN A 59 12.46 -5.31 7.55
CA ASN A 59 12.94 -6.59 7.03
C ASN A 59 13.82 -6.40 5.78
N ALA A 60 13.37 -5.61 4.81
CA ALA A 60 14.11 -5.30 3.60
C ALA A 60 15.42 -4.56 3.91
N SER A 61 15.44 -3.70 4.92
CA SER A 61 16.65 -2.98 5.35
C SER A 61 17.74 -3.94 5.83
N LYS A 62 17.38 -4.97 6.59
CA LYS A 62 18.31 -6.03 7.03
C LYS A 62 18.88 -6.82 5.85
N ILE A 63 18.07 -7.04 4.81
CA ILE A 63 18.47 -7.80 3.61
C ILE A 63 19.37 -6.95 2.68
N LEU A 64 19.02 -5.68 2.49
CA LEU A 64 19.70 -4.76 1.59
C LEU A 64 20.97 -4.14 2.20
N GLY A 65 21.09 -4.15 3.53
CA GLY A 65 22.19 -3.49 4.24
C GLY A 65 22.13 -1.95 4.19
N GLN A 66 20.98 -1.40 3.81
CA GLN A 66 20.72 0.05 3.76
C GLN A 66 19.37 0.37 4.40
N PRO A 67 19.17 1.56 4.98
CA PRO A 67 17.87 1.96 5.51
C PRO A 67 16.79 1.94 4.42
N VAL A 68 15.60 1.41 4.76
CA VAL A 68 14.40 1.54 3.94
C VAL A 68 13.39 2.36 4.74
N ILE A 69 12.99 3.50 4.20
CA ILE A 69 12.21 4.53 4.91
C ILE A 69 10.82 4.62 4.30
N ILE A 70 9.79 4.55 5.14
CA ILE A 70 8.39 4.79 4.74
C ILE A 70 8.07 6.28 4.83
N GLU A 71 7.54 6.85 3.74
CA GLU A 71 7.04 8.22 3.68
C GLU A 71 5.56 8.24 3.27
N ASN A 72 4.70 8.69 4.17
CA ASN A 72 3.26 8.79 3.93
C ASN A 72 2.93 10.04 3.10
N LYS A 73 2.19 9.86 2.00
CA LYS A 73 1.64 10.90 1.12
C LYS A 73 0.12 10.73 1.00
N PRO A 74 -0.65 10.99 2.08
CA PRO A 74 -2.07 10.66 2.13
C PRO A 74 -2.94 11.53 1.21
N GLY A 75 -4.07 10.98 0.78
CA GLY A 75 -5.08 11.67 -0.02
C GLY A 75 -5.26 11.10 -1.42
N ALA A 76 -6.26 11.60 -2.14
CA ALA A 76 -6.61 11.20 -3.52
C ALA A 76 -6.70 9.67 -3.74
N GLY A 77 -7.24 8.94 -2.75
CA GLY A 77 -7.36 7.47 -2.83
C GLY A 77 -6.02 6.72 -2.88
N GLY A 78 -4.92 7.37 -2.50
CA GLY A 78 -3.58 6.80 -2.50
C GLY A 78 -2.85 6.84 -3.84
N VAL A 79 -3.33 7.64 -4.79
CA VAL A 79 -2.76 7.77 -6.14
C VAL A 79 -1.44 8.56 -6.16
N LEU A 80 -1.28 9.54 -5.25
CA LEU A 80 -0.17 10.50 -5.29
C LEU A 80 1.23 9.85 -5.37
N PRO A 81 1.58 8.82 -4.58
CA PRO A 81 2.87 8.13 -4.69
C PRO A 81 3.20 7.64 -6.09
N ALA A 82 2.24 6.98 -6.76
CA ALA A 82 2.43 6.44 -8.10
C ALA A 82 2.63 7.56 -9.12
N GLN A 83 1.86 8.65 -9.00
CA GLN A 83 2.00 9.83 -9.84
C GLN A 83 3.37 10.52 -9.65
N MET A 84 3.90 10.55 -8.43
CA MET A 84 5.23 11.12 -8.15
C MET A 84 6.37 10.35 -8.85
N MET A 85 6.14 9.10 -9.28
CA MET A 85 7.16 8.32 -10.01
C MET A 85 7.44 8.89 -11.41
N GLN A 86 6.55 9.72 -11.95
CA GLN A 86 6.75 10.38 -13.25
C GLN A 86 7.91 11.37 -13.24
N SER A 87 8.24 11.95 -12.09
CA SER A 87 9.33 12.92 -11.93
C SER A 87 10.45 12.44 -11.00
N ALA A 88 10.32 11.26 -10.40
CA ALA A 88 11.35 10.69 -9.56
C ALA A 88 12.51 10.12 -10.40
N PRO A 89 13.77 10.19 -9.91
CA PRO A 89 14.90 9.56 -10.59
C PRO A 89 14.69 8.05 -10.75
N ALA A 90 14.97 7.52 -11.95
CA ALA A 90 14.93 6.08 -12.26
C ALA A 90 16.17 5.33 -11.73
N ASP A 91 16.61 5.64 -10.50
CA ASP A 91 17.83 5.14 -9.87
C ASP A 91 17.56 4.03 -8.82
N GLY A 92 16.29 3.65 -8.62
CA GLY A 92 15.86 2.59 -7.70
C GLY A 92 15.79 2.99 -6.23
N TYR A 93 16.12 4.23 -5.86
CA TYR A 93 16.08 4.67 -4.47
C TYR A 93 14.74 5.25 -4.01
N THR A 94 13.77 5.39 -4.93
CA THR A 94 12.40 5.75 -4.59
C THR A 94 11.45 4.74 -5.22
N LEU A 95 10.64 4.11 -4.37
CA LEU A 95 9.55 3.22 -4.74
C LEU A 95 8.22 3.86 -4.34
N ALA A 96 7.15 3.46 -5.02
CA ALA A 96 5.79 3.81 -4.66
C ALA A 96 4.93 2.57 -4.47
N GLN A 97 4.03 2.63 -3.49
CA GLN A 97 2.93 1.67 -3.38
C GLN A 97 1.84 2.00 -4.42
N VAL A 98 1.32 0.97 -5.09
CA VAL A 98 0.26 1.12 -6.10
C VAL A 98 -1.01 0.39 -5.66
N PRO A 99 -2.03 1.12 -5.17
CA PRO A 99 -3.36 0.57 -4.90
C PRO A 99 -4.26 0.61 -6.15
N LEU A 100 -5.38 -0.11 -6.12
CA LEU A 100 -6.37 -0.13 -7.21
C LEU A 100 -6.78 1.25 -7.80
N PRO A 101 -6.93 2.33 -7.00
CA PRO A 101 -7.30 3.65 -7.52
C PRO A 101 -6.35 4.23 -8.59
N VAL A 102 -5.11 3.75 -8.67
CA VAL A 102 -4.18 4.15 -9.74
C VAL A 102 -4.68 3.71 -11.12
N PHE A 103 -5.32 2.55 -11.23
CA PHE A 103 -5.79 1.98 -12.51
C PHE A 103 -7.13 2.55 -13.00
N ARG A 104 -7.89 3.22 -12.14
CA ARG A 104 -9.14 3.91 -12.52
C ARG A 104 -8.96 5.39 -12.80
N LEU A 105 -7.84 5.96 -12.36
CA LEU A 105 -7.53 7.38 -12.51
C LEU A 105 -7.71 7.88 -13.96
N PRO A 106 -7.26 7.16 -15.01
CA PRO A 106 -7.40 7.62 -16.39
C PRO A 106 -8.85 7.75 -16.87
N TYR A 107 -9.80 7.09 -16.19
CA TYR A 107 -11.22 7.08 -16.54
C TYR A 107 -12.05 8.04 -15.70
N THR A 108 -11.46 8.60 -14.64
CA THR A 108 -12.17 9.46 -13.67
C THR A 108 -11.60 10.88 -13.64
N GLN A 109 -10.40 11.08 -14.18
CA GLN A 109 -9.71 12.37 -14.24
C GLN A 109 -8.85 12.46 -15.51
N LYS A 110 -8.65 13.68 -16.00
CA LYS A 110 -7.68 13.93 -17.07
C LYS A 110 -6.26 13.86 -16.50
N ILE A 111 -5.48 12.90 -16.99
CA ILE A 111 -4.06 12.73 -16.63
C ILE A 111 -3.16 12.71 -17.86
N ASN A 112 -1.86 12.91 -17.65
CA ASN A 112 -0.83 12.97 -18.69
C ASN A 112 0.20 11.83 -18.61
N TRP A 113 -0.15 10.74 -17.92
CA TRP A 113 0.70 9.56 -17.76
C TRP A 113 -0.16 8.29 -17.83
N ASP A 114 0.46 7.18 -18.23
CA ASP A 114 -0.20 5.88 -18.31
C ASP A 114 0.23 4.98 -17.14
N PRO A 115 -0.70 4.53 -16.27
CA PRO A 115 -0.38 3.68 -15.13
C PRO A 115 0.33 2.36 -15.47
N VAL A 116 0.14 1.82 -16.67
CA VAL A 116 0.75 0.56 -17.12
C VAL A 116 2.06 0.81 -17.83
N ALA A 117 2.16 1.85 -18.66
CA ALA A 117 3.32 2.10 -19.51
C ALA A 117 4.39 3.00 -18.86
N ASP A 118 4.02 3.83 -17.90
CA ASP A 118 4.90 4.82 -17.28
C ASP A 118 5.34 4.47 -15.85
N LEU A 119 5.12 3.21 -15.45
CA LEU A 119 5.63 2.61 -14.23
C LEU A 119 6.35 1.30 -14.52
N GLN A 120 7.37 0.99 -13.72
CA GLN A 120 8.02 -0.32 -13.74
C GLN A 120 7.62 -1.09 -12.49
N TYR A 121 6.87 -2.18 -12.70
CA TYR A 121 6.30 -3.02 -11.65
C TYR A 121 7.38 -3.93 -11.06
N VAL A 122 7.59 -3.83 -9.74
CA VAL A 122 8.66 -4.56 -9.04
C VAL A 122 8.10 -5.84 -8.41
N ILE A 123 7.06 -5.74 -7.57
CA ILE A 123 6.56 -6.90 -6.82
C ILE A 123 5.14 -6.65 -6.31
N GLY A 124 4.25 -7.63 -6.46
CA GLY A 124 2.97 -7.71 -5.76
C GLY A 124 3.17 -8.30 -4.36
N LEU A 125 2.59 -7.67 -3.34
CA LEU A 125 2.89 -7.96 -1.94
C LEU A 125 1.73 -8.62 -1.20
N ALA A 126 0.57 -7.98 -1.19
CA ALA A 126 -0.56 -8.35 -0.35
C ALA A 126 -1.88 -7.88 -0.95
N GLY A 127 -2.97 -8.42 -0.42
CA GLY A 127 -4.33 -7.99 -0.75
C GLY A 127 -4.99 -7.35 0.45
N TYR A 128 -5.69 -6.23 0.22
CA TYR A 128 -6.61 -5.70 1.22
C TYR A 128 -7.86 -6.58 1.32
N SER A 129 -8.25 -6.84 2.56
CA SER A 129 -9.58 -7.30 2.95
C SER A 129 -10.44 -6.10 3.33
N PHE A 130 -11.76 -6.25 3.27
CA PHE A 130 -12.69 -5.16 3.50
C PHE A 130 -13.96 -5.62 4.23
N GLY A 131 -14.70 -4.66 4.75
CA GLY A 131 -15.91 -4.86 5.52
C GLY A 131 -16.60 -3.55 5.87
N LEU A 132 -17.80 -3.68 6.45
CA LEU A 132 -18.63 -2.56 6.86
C LEU A 132 -18.90 -2.64 8.36
N VAL A 133 -18.56 -1.58 9.08
CA VAL A 133 -18.78 -1.47 10.53
C VAL A 133 -19.72 -0.32 10.88
N VAL A 134 -20.38 -0.45 12.02
CA VAL A 134 -21.21 0.58 12.67
C VAL A 134 -20.84 0.68 14.16
N PRO A 135 -21.20 1.76 14.87
CA PRO A 135 -21.12 1.81 16.33
C PRO A 135 -21.86 0.64 16.98
N ALA A 136 -21.36 0.10 18.09
CA ALA A 136 -21.98 -1.07 18.73
C ALA A 136 -23.39 -0.78 19.29
N ASP A 137 -23.65 0.46 19.69
CA ASP A 137 -24.95 0.97 20.13
C ASP A 137 -25.88 1.38 18.98
N SER A 138 -25.42 1.28 17.73
CA SER A 138 -26.25 1.53 16.55
C SER A 138 -27.48 0.60 16.54
N PRO A 139 -28.66 1.12 16.19
CA PRO A 139 -29.86 0.30 15.99
C PRO A 139 -29.72 -0.64 14.79
N ILE A 140 -28.75 -0.40 13.90
CA ILE A 140 -28.44 -1.27 12.75
C ILE A 140 -27.51 -2.39 13.21
N LYS A 141 -28.00 -3.64 13.14
CA LYS A 141 -27.31 -4.84 13.61
C LYS A 141 -26.91 -5.77 12.47
N THR A 142 -27.55 -5.66 11.32
CA THR A 142 -27.32 -6.54 10.16
C THR A 142 -27.21 -5.74 8.86
N MET A 143 -26.67 -6.35 7.81
CA MET A 143 -26.68 -5.76 6.46
C MET A 143 -28.10 -5.53 5.93
N GLN A 144 -29.05 -6.40 6.27
CA GLN A 144 -30.45 -6.24 5.87
C GLN A 144 -31.08 -5.03 6.55
N GLU A 145 -30.81 -4.81 7.83
CA GLU A 145 -31.24 -3.61 8.56
C GLU A 145 -30.56 -2.34 8.02
N TYR A 146 -29.29 -2.43 7.62
CA TYR A 146 -28.58 -1.33 6.97
C TYR A 146 -29.28 -0.89 5.68
N ILE A 147 -29.63 -1.86 4.82
CA ILE A 147 -30.36 -1.61 3.58
C ILE A 147 -31.77 -1.08 3.87
N ALA A 148 -32.49 -1.68 4.83
CA ALA A 148 -33.84 -1.25 5.20
C ALA A 148 -33.84 0.19 5.73
N TYR A 149 -32.88 0.55 6.59
CA TYR A 149 -32.72 1.90 7.09
C TYR A 149 -32.47 2.90 5.95
N ALA A 150 -31.56 2.58 5.03
CA ALA A 150 -31.24 3.44 3.89
C ALA A 150 -32.41 3.58 2.91
N LYS A 151 -33.25 2.55 2.74
CA LYS A 151 -34.50 2.63 1.95
C LYS A 151 -35.52 3.59 2.57
N ALA A 152 -35.68 3.52 3.90
CA ALA A 152 -36.61 4.38 4.62
C ALA A 152 -36.13 5.84 4.72
N HIS A 153 -34.81 6.06 4.67
CA HIS A 153 -34.17 7.37 4.85
C HIS A 153 -33.17 7.67 3.72
N PRO A 154 -33.64 7.84 2.47
CA PRO A 154 -32.75 8.00 1.31
C PRO A 154 -31.82 9.21 1.50
N GLY A 155 -30.51 8.98 1.38
CA GLY A 155 -29.48 10.01 1.50
C GLY A 155 -29.16 10.45 2.94
N GLN A 156 -29.80 9.89 3.96
CA GLN A 156 -29.52 10.25 5.36
C GLN A 156 -28.48 9.35 6.02
N LEU A 157 -28.33 8.10 5.55
CA LEU A 157 -27.31 7.18 6.08
C LEU A 157 -25.93 7.63 5.60
N THR A 158 -25.16 8.25 6.51
CA THR A 158 -23.77 8.67 6.26
C THR A 158 -22.80 7.51 6.43
N TYR A 159 -21.91 7.34 5.47
CA TYR A 159 -20.84 6.34 5.55
C TYR A 159 -19.47 6.93 5.23
N GLY A 160 -18.47 6.55 6.02
CA GLY A 160 -17.07 6.92 5.80
C GLY A 160 -16.31 5.90 4.95
N THR A 161 -15.33 6.38 4.17
CA THR A 161 -14.29 5.55 3.54
C THR A 161 -12.94 6.28 3.59
N PRO A 162 -11.79 5.60 3.36
CA PRO A 162 -10.47 6.23 3.33
C PRO A 162 -10.20 7.05 2.05
N GLY A 163 -11.24 7.43 1.31
CA GLY A 163 -11.14 8.36 0.20
C GLY A 163 -12.21 8.18 -0.88
N ALA A 164 -12.49 9.27 -1.59
CA ALA A 164 -13.28 9.22 -2.81
C ALA A 164 -12.60 8.34 -3.86
N LEU A 165 -13.43 7.63 -4.65
CA LEU A 165 -12.98 6.71 -5.69
C LEU A 165 -12.01 5.64 -5.19
N THR A 166 -11.99 5.31 -3.90
CA THR A 166 -11.32 4.11 -3.38
C THR A 166 -12.10 2.86 -3.76
N THR A 167 -11.48 1.68 -3.63
CA THR A 167 -12.19 0.39 -3.80
C THR A 167 -13.45 0.35 -2.91
N LEU A 168 -13.31 0.80 -1.66
CA LEU A 168 -14.38 0.87 -0.67
C LEU A 168 -15.57 1.74 -1.10
N HIS A 169 -15.28 2.93 -1.63
CA HIS A 169 -16.30 3.80 -2.18
C HIS A 169 -17.07 3.12 -3.33
N LEU A 170 -16.37 2.58 -4.33
CA LEU A 170 -17.04 1.94 -5.46
C LEU A 170 -17.82 0.68 -5.07
N THR A 171 -17.34 -0.10 -4.11
CA THR A 171 -18.08 -1.24 -3.60
C THR A 171 -19.37 -0.80 -2.90
N MET A 172 -19.34 0.27 -2.11
CA MET A 172 -20.55 0.83 -1.50
C MET A 172 -21.53 1.40 -2.53
N GLU A 173 -21.05 2.07 -3.58
CA GLU A 173 -21.90 2.50 -4.71
C GLU A 173 -22.52 1.30 -5.44
N ASN A 174 -21.78 0.20 -5.62
CA ASN A 174 -22.31 -1.03 -6.22
C ASN A 174 -23.34 -1.71 -5.31
N ILE A 175 -23.12 -1.75 -3.99
CA ILE A 175 -24.10 -2.22 -3.00
C ILE A 175 -25.36 -1.35 -3.08
N ALA A 176 -25.19 -0.03 -3.15
CA ALA A 176 -26.29 0.92 -3.21
C ALA A 176 -27.14 0.73 -4.47
N MET A 177 -26.49 0.61 -5.63
CA MET A 177 -27.12 0.35 -6.92
C MET A 177 -27.85 -1.00 -6.95
N GLN A 178 -27.23 -2.10 -6.47
CA GLN A 178 -27.86 -3.42 -6.44
C GLN A 178 -29.05 -3.48 -5.48
N SER A 179 -29.00 -2.71 -4.39
CA SER A 179 -30.03 -2.73 -3.34
C SER A 179 -31.13 -1.68 -3.54
N GLY A 180 -30.96 -0.77 -4.52
CA GLY A 180 -31.88 0.35 -4.76
C GLY A 180 -31.93 1.33 -3.60
N ILE A 181 -30.78 1.70 -3.02
CA ILE A 181 -30.66 2.64 -1.91
C ILE A 181 -29.81 3.85 -2.28
N THR A 182 -29.97 4.94 -1.52
CA THR A 182 -29.15 6.15 -1.64
C THR A 182 -28.40 6.38 -0.33
N LEU A 183 -27.08 6.47 -0.42
CA LEU A 183 -26.18 6.68 0.71
C LEU A 183 -25.51 8.05 0.62
N ASN A 184 -25.05 8.58 1.75
CA ASN A 184 -24.27 9.81 1.80
C ASN A 184 -22.80 9.50 2.11
N HIS A 185 -21.92 9.63 1.11
CA HIS A 185 -20.51 9.32 1.24
C HIS A 185 -19.71 10.47 1.85
N ILE A 186 -18.97 10.19 2.92
CA ILE A 186 -18.04 11.12 3.56
C ILE A 186 -16.59 10.61 3.36
N PRO A 187 -15.80 11.20 2.45
CA PRO A 187 -14.42 10.76 2.21
C PRO A 187 -13.44 11.27 3.26
N TYR A 188 -12.56 10.39 3.74
CA TYR A 188 -11.43 10.72 4.61
C TYR A 188 -10.09 10.50 3.88
N LYS A 189 -8.95 10.89 4.47
CA LYS A 189 -7.63 10.75 3.83
C LYS A 189 -6.99 9.36 4.02
N GLY A 190 -7.56 8.53 4.88
CA GLY A 190 -7.05 7.19 5.17
C GLY A 190 -7.86 6.46 6.25
N ASN A 191 -7.57 5.16 6.40
CA ASN A 191 -8.25 4.24 7.33
C ASN A 191 -8.29 4.76 8.77
N SER A 192 -7.20 5.37 9.24
CA SER A 192 -7.13 5.91 10.60
C SER A 192 -8.14 7.03 10.83
N GLU A 193 -8.37 7.90 9.84
CA GLU A 193 -9.32 9.02 9.95
C GLU A 193 -10.78 8.55 9.88
N SER A 194 -11.12 7.69 8.92
CA SER A 194 -12.47 7.14 8.79
C SER A 194 -12.87 6.35 10.02
N LEU A 195 -11.98 5.52 10.56
CA LEU A 195 -12.25 4.73 11.75
C LEU A 195 -12.51 5.60 12.99
N GLN A 196 -11.75 6.69 13.17
CA GLN A 196 -12.02 7.62 14.27
C GLN A 196 -13.36 8.35 14.09
N ALA A 197 -13.77 8.63 12.85
CA ALA A 197 -15.04 9.28 12.59
C ALA A 197 -16.25 8.44 13.02
N VAL A 198 -16.25 7.12 12.75
CA VAL A 198 -17.34 6.25 13.22
C VAL A 198 -17.29 6.05 14.73
N ILE A 199 -16.09 5.93 15.32
CA ILE A 199 -15.91 5.83 16.78
C ILE A 199 -16.44 7.08 17.49
N GLY A 200 -16.24 8.26 16.88
CA GLY A 200 -16.74 9.55 17.38
C GLY A 200 -18.18 9.86 16.99
N ASN A 201 -18.91 8.92 16.37
CA ASN A 201 -20.29 9.12 15.88
C ASN A 201 -20.46 10.28 14.88
N HIS A 202 -19.40 10.66 14.16
CA HIS A 202 -19.47 11.66 13.08
C HIS A 202 -20.07 11.10 11.79
N VAL A 203 -20.03 9.78 11.62
CA VAL A 203 -20.70 9.03 10.54
C VAL A 203 -21.39 7.80 11.12
N MET A 204 -22.46 7.34 10.48
CA MET A 204 -23.25 6.20 10.99
C MET A 204 -22.57 4.84 10.74
N SER A 205 -21.73 4.77 9.72
CA SER A 205 -21.00 3.56 9.35
C SER A 205 -19.68 3.89 8.67
N VAL A 206 -18.79 2.91 8.59
CA VAL A 206 -17.53 3.01 7.84
C VAL A 206 -17.29 1.73 7.07
N ALA A 207 -17.02 1.89 5.77
CA ALA A 207 -16.51 0.82 4.92
C ALA A 207 -15.00 0.99 4.79
N ASP A 208 -14.23 0.02 5.27
CA ASP A 208 -12.77 0.18 5.42
C ASP A 208 -11.99 -1.11 5.26
N THR A 209 -10.69 -1.06 5.52
CA THR A 209 -9.87 -2.23 5.84
C THR A 209 -9.93 -2.56 7.35
N PRO A 210 -9.62 -3.81 7.79
CA PRO A 210 -9.88 -4.31 9.15
C PRO A 210 -9.10 -3.70 10.33
N GLY A 211 -8.75 -2.41 10.26
CA GLY A 211 -8.31 -1.62 11.41
C GLY A 211 -9.36 -1.51 12.52
N TRP A 212 -10.64 -1.79 12.23
CA TRP A 212 -11.71 -1.89 13.24
C TRP A 212 -11.57 -3.09 14.17
N GLY A 213 -10.74 -4.09 13.84
CA GLY A 213 -10.73 -5.38 14.53
C GLY A 213 -10.67 -5.28 16.07
N PRO A 214 -9.70 -4.54 16.63
CA PRO A 214 -9.61 -4.33 18.09
C PRO A 214 -10.86 -3.67 18.68
N TYR A 215 -11.54 -2.80 17.94
CA TYR A 215 -12.75 -2.10 18.41
C TYR A 215 -13.99 -2.98 18.35
N VAL A 216 -14.04 -3.92 17.41
CA VAL A 216 -15.07 -4.96 17.36
C VAL A 216 -14.89 -5.94 18.52
N GLU A 217 -13.66 -6.39 18.76
CA GLU A 217 -13.32 -7.26 19.91
C GLU A 217 -13.63 -6.61 21.25
N GLN A 218 -13.44 -5.29 21.38
CA GLN A 218 -13.79 -4.50 22.57
C GLN A 218 -15.28 -4.16 22.69
N GLY A 219 -16.12 -4.55 21.72
CA GLY A 219 -17.55 -4.25 21.72
C GLY A 219 -17.89 -2.77 21.50
N ARG A 220 -16.97 -1.99 20.91
CA ARG A 220 -17.20 -0.57 20.56
C ARG A 220 -17.77 -0.40 19.16
N LEU A 221 -17.45 -1.31 18.26
CA LEU A 221 -18.00 -1.38 16.90
C LEU A 221 -18.65 -2.74 16.66
N ARG A 222 -19.56 -2.79 15.69
CA ARG A 222 -20.15 -4.03 15.17
C ARG A 222 -19.78 -4.17 13.70
N LEU A 223 -19.24 -5.33 13.33
CA LEU A 223 -18.99 -5.72 11.95
C LEU A 223 -20.26 -6.30 11.32
N LEU A 224 -20.81 -5.62 10.31
CA LEU A 224 -22.04 -6.04 9.62
C LEU A 224 -21.77 -7.08 8.54
N SER A 225 -20.66 -6.92 7.81
CA SER A 225 -20.23 -7.89 6.80
C SER A 225 -18.74 -7.75 6.47
N THR A 226 -18.18 -8.83 5.94
CA THR A 226 -16.89 -8.84 5.24
C THR A 226 -17.12 -9.04 3.74
N TRP A 227 -16.17 -8.60 2.92
CA TRP A 227 -16.34 -8.59 1.45
C TRP A 227 -15.50 -9.64 0.73
N GLY A 228 -14.89 -10.55 1.49
CA GLY A 228 -14.18 -11.70 0.95
C GLY A 228 -15.13 -12.73 0.34
N ASP A 229 -14.55 -13.65 -0.43
CA ASP A 229 -15.27 -14.80 -1.00
C ASP A 229 -15.77 -15.77 0.08
N LYS A 230 -15.01 -15.84 1.18
CA LYS A 230 -15.26 -16.68 2.35
C LYS A 230 -15.24 -15.81 3.60
N ARG A 231 -15.84 -16.30 4.67
CA ARG A 231 -15.80 -15.63 5.97
C ARG A 231 -14.37 -15.46 6.46
N SER A 232 -14.15 -14.37 7.18
CA SER A 232 -12.90 -14.11 7.89
C SER A 232 -12.69 -15.21 8.94
N SER A 233 -11.47 -15.72 9.03
CA SER A 233 -11.09 -16.64 10.11
C SER A 233 -11.08 -15.92 11.47
N LYS A 234 -10.80 -14.61 11.47
CA LYS A 234 -10.79 -13.76 12.67
C LYS A 234 -12.19 -13.33 13.11
N PHE A 235 -13.10 -13.12 12.15
CA PHE A 235 -14.48 -12.73 12.42
C PHE A 235 -15.47 -13.73 11.78
N PRO A 236 -15.54 -14.98 12.29
CA PRO A 236 -16.37 -16.03 11.68
C PRO A 236 -17.87 -15.77 11.79
N ASP A 237 -18.30 -14.94 12.74
CA ASP A 237 -19.70 -14.58 12.94
C ASP A 237 -20.19 -13.51 11.95
N ALA A 238 -19.28 -12.73 11.37
CA ALA A 238 -19.62 -11.74 10.36
C ALA A 238 -19.84 -12.42 9.00
N PRO A 239 -21.04 -12.28 8.39
CA PRO A 239 -21.30 -12.88 7.09
C PRO A 239 -20.53 -12.17 5.98
N THR A 240 -20.29 -12.88 4.89
CA THR A 240 -19.86 -12.26 3.63
C THR A 240 -21.02 -11.51 2.96
N LEU A 241 -20.71 -10.61 2.02
CA LEU A 241 -21.74 -9.98 1.17
C LEU A 241 -22.62 -11.01 0.44
N LYS A 242 -22.03 -12.13 -0.02
CA LYS A 242 -22.79 -13.19 -0.70
C LYS A 242 -23.83 -13.85 0.19
N GLU A 243 -23.47 -14.14 1.44
CA GLU A 243 -24.36 -14.77 2.42
C GLU A 243 -25.54 -13.88 2.79
N VAL A 244 -25.41 -12.55 2.63
CA VAL A 244 -26.50 -11.60 2.83
C VAL A 244 -27.25 -11.24 1.54
N GLY A 245 -26.99 -11.97 0.45
CA GLY A 245 -27.71 -11.84 -0.82
C GLY A 245 -27.16 -10.79 -1.79
N ILE A 246 -25.97 -10.23 -1.52
CA ILE A 246 -25.28 -9.28 -2.41
C ILE A 246 -24.16 -10.05 -3.12
N ASN A 247 -24.32 -10.36 -4.40
CA ASN A 247 -23.35 -11.14 -5.17
C ASN A 247 -22.12 -10.30 -5.54
N LEU A 248 -21.26 -10.05 -4.56
CA LEU A 248 -20.08 -9.22 -4.67
C LEU A 248 -18.95 -9.80 -3.82
N VAL A 249 -17.77 -9.91 -4.42
CA VAL A 249 -16.50 -10.16 -3.72
C VAL A 249 -15.59 -9.00 -4.06
N GLN A 250 -14.93 -8.47 -3.05
CA GLN A 250 -13.96 -7.41 -3.24
C GLN A 250 -12.66 -7.71 -2.50
N THR A 251 -11.58 -7.73 -3.29
CA THR A 251 -10.20 -7.68 -2.81
C THR A 251 -9.49 -6.54 -3.52
N SER A 252 -8.35 -6.10 -2.99
CA SER A 252 -7.52 -5.08 -3.63
C SER A 252 -6.04 -5.40 -3.43
N PRO A 253 -5.46 -6.22 -4.33
CA PRO A 253 -4.01 -6.44 -4.37
C PRO A 253 -3.25 -5.13 -4.56
N PHE A 254 -2.09 -5.04 -3.90
CA PHE A 254 -1.15 -3.93 -4.07
C PHE A 254 0.29 -4.43 -4.03
N GLY A 255 1.19 -3.57 -4.48
CA GLY A 255 2.59 -3.86 -4.59
C GLY A 255 3.43 -2.60 -4.75
N LEU A 256 4.68 -2.80 -5.14
CA LEU A 256 5.68 -1.76 -5.32
C LEU A 256 6.04 -1.56 -6.79
N VAL A 257 6.23 -0.30 -7.14
CA VAL A 257 6.74 0.14 -8.44
C VAL A 257 7.92 1.09 -8.27
N VAL A 258 8.69 1.23 -9.34
CA VAL A 258 9.73 2.25 -9.52
C VAL A 258 9.45 3.07 -10.78
N PRO A 259 10.11 4.23 -10.97
CA PRO A 259 10.00 4.97 -12.22
C PRO A 259 10.35 4.11 -13.44
N LYS A 260 9.67 4.38 -14.55
CA LYS A 260 9.98 3.78 -15.85
C LYS A 260 11.45 4.02 -16.21
N GLY A 261 12.11 2.98 -16.74
CA GLY A 261 13.50 3.07 -17.16
C GLY A 261 14.52 2.79 -16.05
N THR A 262 14.06 2.40 -14.86
CA THR A 262 14.95 1.89 -13.82
C THR A 262 15.66 0.64 -14.33
N ASP A 263 16.99 0.55 -14.15
CA ASP A 263 17.79 -0.58 -14.64
C ASP A 263 17.16 -1.91 -14.18
N PRO A 264 16.89 -2.87 -15.09
CA PRO A 264 16.31 -4.16 -14.74
C PRO A 264 17.07 -4.92 -13.63
N LYS A 265 18.39 -4.76 -13.54
CA LYS A 265 19.20 -5.35 -12.46
C LYS A 265 18.89 -4.72 -11.11
N VAL A 266 18.70 -3.39 -11.08
CA VAL A 266 18.28 -2.67 -9.87
C VAL A 266 16.89 -3.10 -9.44
N ALA A 267 15.95 -3.19 -10.39
CA ALA A 267 14.60 -3.69 -10.11
C ALA A 267 14.61 -5.14 -9.61
N GLN A 268 15.49 -6.00 -10.13
CA GLN A 268 15.66 -7.37 -9.65
C GLN A 268 16.18 -7.42 -8.20
N VAL A 269 17.18 -6.60 -7.86
CA VAL A 269 17.68 -6.49 -6.47
C VAL A 269 16.57 -6.08 -5.50
N LEU A 270 15.76 -5.09 -5.91
CA LEU A 270 14.60 -4.66 -5.13
C LEU A 270 13.57 -5.78 -4.99
N HIS A 271 13.19 -6.42 -6.09
CA HIS A 271 12.27 -7.56 -6.09
C HIS A 271 12.73 -8.64 -5.11
N ASP A 272 13.98 -9.11 -5.23
CA ASP A 272 14.50 -10.22 -4.43
C ASP A 272 14.56 -9.88 -2.94
N ALA A 273 14.92 -8.63 -2.61
CA ALA A 273 14.92 -8.16 -1.24
C ALA A 273 13.51 -8.10 -0.65
N PHE A 274 12.55 -7.51 -1.36
CA PHE A 274 11.18 -7.42 -0.88
C PHE A 274 10.47 -8.77 -0.85
N LYS A 275 10.80 -9.69 -1.77
CA LYS A 275 10.32 -11.07 -1.77
C LYS A 275 10.77 -11.80 -0.49
N LYS A 276 12.05 -11.74 -0.15
CA LYS A 276 12.54 -12.29 1.11
C LYS A 276 11.90 -11.61 2.33
N ALA A 277 11.77 -10.28 2.30
CA ALA A 277 11.20 -9.51 3.40
C ALA A 277 9.73 -9.85 3.68
N MET A 278 8.92 -10.06 2.63
CA MET A 278 7.50 -10.41 2.76
C MET A 278 7.26 -11.87 3.19
N GLU A 279 8.27 -12.74 3.06
CA GLU A 279 8.16 -14.13 3.48
C GLU A 279 8.44 -14.33 4.96
N MET A 280 9.05 -13.34 5.62
CA MET A 280 9.37 -13.38 7.05
C MET A 280 8.09 -13.46 7.91
N PRO A 281 8.09 -14.26 9.00
CA PRO A 281 6.90 -14.46 9.84
C PRO A 281 6.28 -13.18 10.39
N ASN A 282 7.12 -12.24 10.87
CA ASN A 282 6.66 -10.97 11.43
C ASN A 282 5.87 -10.10 10.44
N TYR A 283 6.16 -10.18 9.13
CA TYR A 283 5.37 -9.48 8.12
C TYR A 283 4.00 -10.12 7.94
N LYS A 284 3.93 -11.46 7.87
CA LYS A 284 2.67 -12.20 7.78
C LYS A 284 1.80 -11.97 9.01
N GLU A 285 2.39 -11.98 10.20
CA GLU A 285 1.72 -11.63 11.45
C GLU A 285 1.20 -10.19 11.44
N SER A 286 1.99 -9.25 10.91
CA SER A 286 1.57 -7.86 10.79
C SER A 286 0.40 -7.68 9.82
N LEU A 287 0.34 -8.44 8.73
CA LEU A 287 -0.81 -8.46 7.82
C LEU A 287 -2.04 -9.08 8.48
N ALA A 288 -1.88 -10.20 9.18
CA ALA A 288 -2.96 -10.93 9.85
C ALA A 288 -3.68 -10.09 10.93
N LYS A 289 -2.99 -9.11 11.55
CA LYS A 289 -3.64 -8.14 12.46
C LYS A 289 -4.80 -7.39 11.80
N PHE A 290 -4.71 -7.19 10.47
CA PHE A 290 -5.71 -6.53 9.63
C PHE A 290 -6.47 -7.52 8.73
N ASP A 291 -6.46 -8.82 9.04
CA ASP A 291 -7.12 -9.87 8.23
C ASP A 291 -6.68 -9.83 6.76
N MET A 292 -5.44 -9.42 6.52
CA MET A 292 -4.81 -9.37 5.21
C MET A 292 -3.86 -10.56 5.04
N GLU A 293 -3.66 -10.96 3.79
CA GLU A 293 -2.78 -12.05 3.42
C GLU A 293 -1.77 -11.62 2.36
N THR A 294 -0.66 -12.34 2.29
CA THR A 294 0.33 -12.17 1.23
C THR A 294 -0.29 -12.55 -0.11
N TYR A 295 -0.08 -11.71 -1.12
CA TYR A 295 -0.52 -11.92 -2.49
C TYR A 295 0.68 -11.67 -3.40
N TYR A 296 1.56 -12.67 -3.47
CA TYR A 296 2.80 -12.54 -4.23
C TYR A 296 2.53 -12.55 -5.73
N MET A 297 3.09 -11.55 -6.42
CA MET A 297 3.24 -11.54 -7.87
C MET A 297 4.68 -11.12 -8.16
N ASP A 298 5.40 -11.87 -8.98
CA ASP A 298 6.66 -11.39 -9.54
C ASP A 298 6.43 -10.14 -10.43
N SER A 299 7.51 -9.53 -10.90
CA SER A 299 7.44 -8.32 -11.74
C SER A 299 6.55 -8.48 -12.98
N ALA A 300 6.61 -9.64 -13.64
CA ALA A 300 5.88 -9.90 -14.88
C ALA A 300 4.39 -10.13 -14.61
N ALA A 301 4.07 -10.96 -13.60
CA ALA A 301 2.72 -11.20 -13.14
C ALA A 301 2.06 -9.92 -12.62
N TYR A 302 2.81 -9.08 -11.90
CA TYR A 302 2.26 -7.82 -11.37
C TYR A 302 1.99 -6.80 -12.48
N ARG A 303 2.86 -6.71 -13.49
CA ARG A 303 2.58 -5.91 -14.70
C ARG A 303 1.38 -6.45 -15.47
N LYS A 304 1.24 -7.76 -15.61
CA LYS A 304 0.05 -8.36 -16.25
C LYS A 304 -1.21 -8.03 -15.46
N TYR A 305 -1.16 -8.13 -14.13
CA TYR A 305 -2.26 -7.71 -13.26
C TYR A 305 -2.64 -6.25 -13.49
N ALA A 306 -1.68 -5.33 -13.63
CA ALA A 306 -1.96 -3.94 -13.94
C ALA A 306 -2.71 -3.76 -15.28
N VAL A 307 -2.28 -4.45 -16.33
CA VAL A 307 -2.95 -4.43 -17.66
C VAL A 307 -4.40 -4.92 -17.56
N ASP A 308 -4.62 -6.04 -16.89
CA ASP A 308 -5.95 -6.64 -16.76
C ASP A 308 -6.86 -5.76 -15.88
N THR A 309 -6.30 -5.22 -14.79
CA THR A 309 -7.01 -4.36 -13.85
C THR A 309 -7.49 -3.07 -14.49
N MET A 310 -6.71 -2.44 -15.37
CA MET A 310 -7.17 -1.27 -16.14
C MET A 310 -8.49 -1.55 -16.88
N LYS A 311 -8.63 -2.73 -17.49
CA LYS A 311 -9.85 -3.11 -18.23
C LYS A 311 -11.03 -3.30 -17.28
N THR A 312 -10.81 -3.99 -16.17
CA THR A 312 -11.84 -4.23 -15.16
C THR A 312 -12.31 -2.92 -14.53
N GLU A 313 -11.37 -2.05 -14.16
CA GLU A 313 -11.66 -0.76 -13.53
C GLU A 313 -12.41 0.18 -14.48
N LYS A 314 -12.05 0.20 -15.77
CA LYS A 314 -12.82 0.92 -16.79
C LYS A 314 -14.30 0.50 -16.79
N ALA A 315 -14.55 -0.81 -16.86
CA ALA A 315 -15.92 -1.34 -16.91
C ALA A 315 -16.72 -1.01 -15.64
N ILE A 316 -16.08 -1.05 -14.46
CA ILE A 316 -16.72 -0.66 -13.19
C ILE A 316 -17.08 0.83 -13.20
N ILE A 317 -16.15 1.70 -13.59
CA ILE A 317 -16.37 3.15 -13.63
C ILE A 317 -17.48 3.54 -14.61
N GLU A 318 -17.50 2.92 -15.80
CA GLU A 318 -18.57 3.11 -16.80
C GLU A 318 -19.93 2.63 -16.27
N LYS A 319 -19.98 1.44 -15.66
CA LYS A 319 -21.20 0.88 -15.07
C LYS A 319 -21.80 1.76 -13.98
N LEU A 320 -20.95 2.39 -13.17
CA LEU A 320 -21.36 3.29 -12.09
C LEU A 320 -21.65 4.72 -12.58
N GLY A 321 -21.47 5.02 -13.88
CA GLY A 321 -21.67 6.37 -14.41
C GLY A 321 -20.67 7.40 -13.88
N LEU A 322 -19.49 6.95 -13.44
CA LEU A 322 -18.45 7.78 -12.82
C LEU A 322 -17.35 8.20 -13.81
N ALA A 323 -17.45 7.78 -15.07
CA ALA A 323 -16.49 8.13 -16.11
C ALA A 323 -16.51 9.64 -16.40
N ARG A 324 -15.34 10.23 -16.66
CA ARG A 324 -15.18 11.65 -17.00
C ARG A 324 -14.28 11.87 -18.21
#